data_AF-A0A444R5S6-F1
#
_entry.id   AF-A0A444R5S6-F1
#
_cell.length_a   1.000
_cell.length_b   1.000
_cell.length_c   1.000
_cell.angle_alpha   90.00
_cell.angle_beta   90.00
_cell.angle_gamma   90.00
#
_symmetry.space_group_name_H-M   'P 1'
#
loop_
_entity.id
_entity.type
_entity.pdbx_description
1 polymer ?
#
loop_
_entity_poly.entity_id
_entity_poly.type
_entity_poly.pdbx_seq_one_letter_code
_entity_poly.pdbx_strand_id
1 'polypeptide(L)'
;MRTLQGWLLPVFMLPMAVYAQEATVKEVHDAPAVRGSIIANMLQEHDNPFTLYPYDTNYIIYTQTSDLNKEAIASYDWAENARKDEVKFQLSLAFPLWRGILGPNSVLGASYTQKSWWQLSNSDESSPFRETNYEPQLFLGFATDYNFAGWTLRDVEMGYNHDSNGRSDPTSRSWNRLYTRLMAENGNW
;
A
#
# COMPACT_ATOMS: atom_id res chain seq x y z
N MET A 1 48.51 1.62 -4.64
CA MET A 1 47.52 1.96 -5.69
C MET A 1 46.14 1.53 -5.21
N ARG A 2 45.23 2.52 -5.16
CA ARG A 2 43.75 2.48 -5.07
C ARG A 2 43.10 1.83 -3.82
N THR A 3 42.88 2.72 -2.85
CA THR A 3 41.72 2.73 -1.95
C THR A 3 40.41 2.78 -2.74
N LEU A 4 39.45 1.91 -2.44
CA LEU A 4 38.04 2.06 -2.84
C LEU A 4 37.24 2.46 -1.61
N GLN A 5 37.09 3.78 -1.44
CA GLN A 5 36.18 4.42 -0.50
C GLN A 5 34.73 4.29 -1.00
N GLY A 6 33.87 3.83 -0.08
CA GLY A 6 32.64 4.51 0.32
C GLY A 6 31.60 4.86 -0.73
N TRP A 7 30.65 3.95 -1.00
CA TRP A 7 29.34 4.26 -1.59
C TRP A 7 28.25 3.25 -1.16
N LEU A 8 27.98 3.13 0.15
CA LEU A 8 26.82 2.35 0.64
C LEU A 8 25.99 3.07 1.73
N LEU A 9 26.12 4.39 1.87
CA LEU A 9 25.40 5.16 2.90
C LEU A 9 24.64 6.38 2.35
N PRO A 10 23.52 6.21 1.61
CA PRO A 10 22.55 7.30 1.56
C PRO A 10 21.13 6.95 2.04
N VAL A 11 20.74 5.67 2.14
CA VAL A 11 19.33 5.35 2.45
C VAL A 11 18.96 5.63 3.92
N PHE A 12 19.91 5.47 4.86
CA PHE A 12 19.68 5.77 6.27
C PHE A 12 19.73 7.26 6.63
N MET A 13 20.17 8.14 5.72
CA MET A 13 20.22 9.59 5.99
C MET A 13 18.96 10.35 5.56
N LEU A 14 18.13 9.76 4.69
CA LEU A 14 16.86 10.37 4.28
C LEU A 14 15.95 10.74 5.47
N PRO A 15 15.74 9.89 6.49
CA PRO A 15 14.93 10.26 7.65
C PRO A 15 15.50 11.47 8.39
N MET A 16 16.83 11.50 8.58
CA MET A 16 17.51 12.58 9.30
C MET A 16 17.50 13.91 8.51
N ALA A 17 17.59 13.84 7.19
CA ALA A 17 17.47 15.01 6.31
C ALA A 17 16.05 15.57 6.32
N VAL A 18 15.02 14.71 6.37
CA VAL A 18 13.62 15.11 6.52
C VAL A 18 13.41 15.90 7.82
N TYR A 19 13.94 15.40 8.95
CA TYR A 19 13.89 16.15 10.22
C TYR A 19 14.63 17.50 10.17
N ALA A 20 15.79 17.55 9.50
CA ALA A 20 16.59 18.77 9.46
C ALA A 20 15.93 19.91 8.66
N GLN A 21 15.11 19.57 7.65
CA GLN A 21 14.38 20.55 6.83
C GLN A 21 13.03 20.97 7.43
N GLU A 22 12.47 20.17 8.33
CA GLU A 22 11.19 20.43 9.02
C GLU A 22 11.17 21.79 9.76
N ALA A 23 12.33 22.29 10.17
CA ALA A 23 12.48 23.63 10.76
C ALA A 23 12.11 24.80 9.81
N THR A 24 11.87 24.54 8.52
CA THR A 24 11.58 25.58 7.51
C THR A 24 10.22 25.43 6.80
N VAL A 25 9.43 24.40 7.13
CA VAL A 25 8.16 24.11 6.47
C VAL A 25 7.00 24.69 7.29
N LYS A 26 6.14 25.51 6.68
CA LYS A 26 4.88 25.98 7.29
C LYS A 26 4.04 24.77 7.73
N GLU A 27 3.30 24.87 8.83
CA GLU A 27 2.44 23.78 9.29
C GLU A 27 1.54 23.27 8.15
N VAL A 28 1.74 22.01 7.72
CA VAL A 28 1.02 21.40 6.59
C VAL A 28 -0.36 20.91 7.03
N HIS A 29 -0.66 20.99 8.33
CA HIS A 29 -2.00 20.74 8.89
C HIS A 29 -3.09 21.62 8.26
N ASP A 30 -2.73 22.79 7.70
CA ASP A 30 -3.65 23.73 7.04
C ASP A 30 -3.64 23.64 5.50
N ALA A 31 -2.85 22.72 4.90
CA ALA A 31 -2.75 22.61 3.45
C ALA A 31 -3.98 21.88 2.85
N PRO A 32 -4.49 22.34 1.68
CA PRO A 32 -5.66 21.74 1.05
C PRO A 32 -5.42 20.28 0.68
N ALA A 33 -6.50 19.51 0.56
CA ALA A 33 -6.45 18.11 0.10
C ALA A 33 -5.64 18.00 -1.21
N VAL A 34 -4.45 17.41 -1.11
CA VAL A 34 -3.57 17.15 -2.25
C VAL A 34 -4.03 15.87 -2.93
N ARG A 35 -4.36 15.93 -4.21
CA ARG A 35 -4.89 14.80 -4.95
C ARG A 35 -3.90 13.64 -4.92
N GLY A 36 -4.34 12.49 -4.39
CA GLY A 36 -3.53 11.27 -4.33
C GLY A 36 -2.51 11.22 -3.20
N SER A 37 -2.37 12.27 -2.37
CA SER A 37 -1.53 12.21 -1.15
C SER A 37 -2.25 11.44 -0.07
N ILE A 38 -1.74 10.25 0.25
CA ILE A 38 -2.32 9.35 1.24
C ILE A 38 -2.03 9.88 2.64
N ILE A 39 -0.79 10.34 2.88
CA ILE A 39 -0.39 10.82 4.21
C ILE A 39 -1.12 12.11 4.57
N ALA A 40 -1.17 13.10 3.66
CA ALA A 40 -1.90 14.33 3.92
C ALA A 40 -3.39 14.06 4.17
N ASN A 41 -4.00 13.12 3.43
CA ASN A 41 -5.38 12.71 3.66
C ASN A 41 -5.58 12.07 5.04
N MET A 42 -4.65 11.20 5.50
CA MET A 42 -4.72 10.61 6.84
C MET A 42 -4.53 11.63 7.97
N LEU A 43 -3.81 12.73 7.72
CA LEU A 43 -3.62 13.80 8.69
C LEU A 43 -4.89 14.65 8.88
N GLN A 44 -5.76 14.72 7.87
CA GLN A 44 -7.07 15.34 8.03
C GLN A 44 -7.89 14.57 9.05
N GLU A 45 -8.49 15.27 10.01
CA GLU A 45 -9.35 14.68 11.02
C GLU A 45 -10.80 14.65 10.55
N HIS A 46 -11.51 13.59 10.92
CA HIS A 46 -12.93 13.43 10.66
C HIS A 46 -13.66 13.24 12.00
N ASP A 47 -14.76 13.97 12.19
CA ASP A 47 -15.55 13.94 13.43
C ASP A 47 -16.11 12.54 13.74
N ASN A 48 -16.49 11.79 12.69
CA ASN A 48 -17.00 10.44 12.84
C ASN A 48 -15.84 9.42 12.82
N PRO A 49 -15.57 8.71 13.93
CA PRO A 49 -14.46 7.76 14.03
C PRO A 49 -14.60 6.52 13.12
N PHE A 50 -15.78 6.27 12.55
CA PHE A 50 -16.00 5.21 11.57
C PHE A 50 -15.71 5.65 10.12
N THR A 51 -15.35 6.91 9.90
CA THR A 51 -14.89 7.38 8.60
C THR A 51 -13.48 6.86 8.38
N LEU A 52 -13.33 5.94 7.43
CA LEU A 52 -12.05 5.33 7.09
C LEU A 52 -11.39 6.07 5.93
N TYR A 53 -10.06 6.04 5.90
CA TYR A 53 -9.27 6.66 4.85
C TYR A 53 -8.95 5.60 3.78
N PRO A 54 -9.03 5.91 2.48
CA PRO A 54 -8.49 5.03 1.46
C PRO A 54 -6.95 5.03 1.52
N TYR A 55 -6.33 3.87 1.28
CA TYR A 55 -4.86 3.76 1.12
C TYR A 55 -4.53 3.57 -0.36
N ASP A 56 -4.77 2.37 -0.90
CA ASP A 56 -4.76 2.09 -2.34
C ASP A 56 -6.18 2.25 -2.90
N THR A 57 -6.34 1.99 -4.19
CA THR A 57 -7.62 1.94 -4.89
C THR A 57 -8.56 0.89 -4.30
N ASN A 58 -9.85 1.21 -4.35
CA ASN A 58 -10.95 0.32 -4.00
C ASN A 58 -11.78 0.08 -5.26
N TYR A 59 -11.90 -1.17 -5.69
CA TYR A 59 -12.60 -1.52 -6.94
C TYR A 59 -13.19 -2.92 -6.92
N ILE A 60 -14.15 -3.15 -7.81
CA ILE A 60 -14.68 -4.46 -8.17
C ILE A 60 -14.86 -4.50 -9.69
N ILE A 61 -14.30 -5.51 -10.34
CA ILE A 61 -14.31 -5.67 -11.80
C ILE A 61 -14.52 -7.13 -12.18
N TYR A 62 -15.19 -7.37 -13.30
CA TYR A 62 -15.27 -8.69 -13.91
C TYR A 62 -14.11 -8.85 -14.90
N THR A 63 -13.42 -10.00 -14.85
CA THR A 63 -12.16 -10.22 -15.57
C THR A 63 -12.16 -11.56 -16.29
N GLN A 64 -11.31 -11.67 -17.32
CA GLN A 64 -11.06 -12.88 -18.07
C GLN A 64 -9.54 -13.07 -18.19
N THR A 65 -8.98 -14.09 -17.56
CA THR A 65 -7.56 -14.42 -17.72
C THR A 65 -7.34 -15.21 -19.01
N SER A 66 -6.18 -15.02 -19.64
CA SER A 66 -5.76 -15.82 -20.81
C SER A 66 -5.47 -17.27 -20.42
N ASP A 67 -4.84 -17.44 -19.25
CA ASP A 67 -4.50 -18.73 -18.68
C ASP A 67 -4.74 -18.74 -17.17
N LEU A 68 -5.33 -19.84 -16.69
CA LEU A 68 -5.63 -20.02 -15.27
C LEU A 68 -4.67 -21.09 -14.74
N ASN A 69 -3.83 -20.70 -13.77
CA ASN A 69 -2.83 -21.59 -13.20
C ASN A 69 -3.46 -22.66 -12.29
N LYS A 70 -4.00 -23.71 -12.90
CA LYS A 70 -4.60 -24.87 -12.21
C LYS A 70 -3.55 -25.71 -11.48
N GLU A 71 -2.33 -25.79 -12.00
CA GLU A 71 -1.25 -26.57 -11.41
C GLU A 71 -0.92 -26.10 -9.99
N ALA A 72 -0.83 -24.78 -9.77
CA ALA A 72 -0.55 -24.22 -8.44
C ALA A 72 -1.67 -24.43 -7.43
N ILE A 73 -2.90 -24.70 -7.89
CA ILE A 73 -4.09 -24.91 -7.04
C ILE A 73 -4.61 -26.35 -7.11
N ALA A 74 -3.82 -27.29 -7.64
CA ALA A 74 -4.25 -28.66 -7.92
C ALA A 74 -4.72 -29.45 -6.68
N SER A 75 -4.40 -28.97 -5.46
CA SER A 75 -4.90 -29.56 -4.22
C SER A 75 -6.36 -29.21 -3.91
N TYR A 76 -6.98 -28.28 -4.64
CA TYR A 76 -8.41 -27.96 -4.49
C TYR A 76 -9.24 -28.96 -5.29
N ASP A 77 -10.32 -29.45 -4.69
CA ASP A 77 -11.26 -30.40 -5.30
C ASP A 77 -11.91 -29.86 -6.59
N TRP A 78 -12.10 -28.54 -6.67
CA TRP A 78 -12.67 -27.85 -7.82
C TRP A 78 -11.64 -27.37 -8.86
N ALA A 79 -10.34 -27.60 -8.68
CA ALA A 79 -9.27 -27.02 -9.51
C ALA A 79 -9.39 -27.36 -11.00
N GLU A 80 -9.73 -28.60 -11.32
CA GLU A 80 -9.93 -29.07 -12.71
C GLU A 80 -11.07 -28.33 -13.40
N ASN A 81 -12.09 -27.92 -12.64
CA ASN A 81 -13.28 -27.24 -13.12
C ASN A 81 -13.15 -25.71 -13.03
N ALA A 82 -11.99 -25.20 -12.63
CA ALA A 82 -11.77 -23.77 -12.49
C ALA A 82 -11.87 -23.06 -13.85
N ARG A 83 -12.64 -21.97 -13.86
CA ARG A 83 -12.94 -21.15 -15.04
C ARG A 83 -11.94 -19.99 -15.16
N LYS A 84 -11.80 -19.49 -16.39
CA LYS A 84 -10.88 -18.39 -16.71
C LYS A 84 -11.48 -17.00 -16.45
N ASP A 85 -12.79 -16.92 -16.26
CA ASP A 85 -13.46 -15.69 -15.87
C ASP A 85 -13.63 -15.61 -14.35
N GLU A 86 -13.29 -14.46 -13.77
CA GLU A 86 -13.32 -14.23 -12.33
C GLU A 86 -13.77 -12.81 -12.03
N VAL A 87 -14.51 -12.62 -10.93
CA VAL A 87 -14.61 -11.30 -10.31
C VAL A 87 -13.32 -11.03 -9.55
N LYS A 88 -12.68 -9.92 -9.86
CA LYS A 88 -11.52 -9.40 -9.14
C LYS A 88 -11.92 -8.15 -8.39
N PHE A 89 -11.61 -8.09 -7.09
CA PHE A 89 -11.81 -6.87 -6.31
C PHE A 89 -10.63 -6.57 -5.41
N GLN A 90 -10.51 -5.30 -5.06
CA GLN A 90 -9.54 -4.79 -4.10
C GLN A 90 -10.25 -3.90 -3.08
N LEU A 91 -9.98 -4.17 -1.80
CA LEU A 91 -10.30 -3.31 -0.68
C LEU A 91 -8.99 -2.77 -0.14
N SER A 92 -8.89 -1.47 0.10
CA SER A 92 -7.69 -0.87 0.68
C SER A 92 -7.99 0.34 1.56
N LEU A 93 -7.62 0.23 2.83
CA LEU A 93 -7.95 1.17 3.88
C LEU A 93 -6.70 1.55 4.68
N ALA A 94 -6.68 2.80 5.15
CA ALA A 94 -5.65 3.39 5.99
C ALA A 94 -6.23 3.79 7.35
N PHE A 95 -5.43 3.62 8.39
CA PHE A 95 -5.80 3.84 9.78
C PHE A 95 -4.70 4.69 10.45
N PRO A 96 -4.93 6.00 10.66
CA PRO A 96 -3.99 6.83 11.40
C PRO A 96 -4.02 6.43 12.88
N LEU A 97 -2.93 5.85 13.38
CA LEU A 97 -2.83 5.35 14.76
C LEU A 97 -2.32 6.43 15.71
N TRP A 98 -1.34 7.22 15.27
CA TRP A 98 -0.78 8.33 16.06
C TRP A 98 -0.27 9.44 15.14
N ARG A 99 -1.05 10.52 15.02
CA ARG A 99 -0.64 11.75 14.31
C ARG A 99 0.32 12.58 15.17
N GLY A 100 1.27 13.26 14.54
CA GLY A 100 2.21 14.13 15.23
C GLY A 100 3.37 13.40 15.92
N ILE A 101 3.50 12.07 15.76
CA ILE A 101 4.47 11.24 16.51
C ILE A 101 5.91 11.73 16.37
N LEU A 102 6.26 12.27 15.20
CA LEU A 102 7.59 12.71 14.82
C LEU A 102 7.55 14.12 14.20
N GLY A 103 6.64 14.98 14.67
CA GLY A 103 6.42 16.34 14.15
C GLY A 103 5.04 16.51 13.50
N PRO A 104 4.58 17.76 13.27
CA PRO A 104 3.17 18.07 12.93
C PRO A 104 2.64 17.35 11.69
N ASN A 105 3.51 17.03 10.73
CA ASN A 105 3.13 16.46 9.43
C ASN A 105 3.42 14.95 9.35
N SER A 106 3.55 14.29 10.50
CA SER A 106 3.90 12.88 10.60
C SER A 106 2.76 12.03 11.15
N VAL A 107 2.73 10.75 10.79
CA VAL A 107 1.77 9.79 11.31
C VAL A 107 2.39 8.41 11.44
N LEU A 108 2.20 7.76 12.59
CA LEU A 108 2.24 6.30 12.68
C LEU A 108 0.91 5.78 12.15
N GLY A 109 0.94 5.10 11.02
CA GLY A 109 -0.24 4.58 10.35
C GLY A 109 -0.19 3.07 10.16
N ALA A 110 -1.36 2.47 10.02
CA ALA A 110 -1.51 1.12 9.51
C ALA A 110 -2.36 1.15 8.24
N SER A 111 -2.18 0.16 7.37
CA SER A 111 -3.10 -0.07 6.25
C SER A 111 -3.45 -1.53 6.14
N TYR A 112 -4.57 -1.80 5.48
CA TYR A 112 -4.96 -3.13 5.09
C TYR A 112 -5.41 -3.12 3.64
N THR A 113 -4.68 -3.83 2.79
CA THR A 113 -5.08 -4.08 1.40
C THR A 113 -5.41 -5.55 1.23
N GLN A 114 -6.56 -5.83 0.60
CA GLN A 114 -6.98 -7.18 0.26
C GLN A 114 -7.30 -7.25 -1.23
N LYS A 115 -6.75 -8.26 -1.91
CA LYS A 115 -7.04 -8.54 -3.33
C LYS A 115 -7.62 -9.94 -3.44
N SER A 116 -8.78 -10.07 -4.06
CA SER A 116 -9.48 -11.36 -4.17
C SER A 116 -9.86 -11.68 -5.60
N TRP A 117 -9.76 -12.97 -5.94
CA TRP A 117 -10.21 -13.57 -7.20
C TRP A 117 -11.29 -14.60 -6.91
N TRP A 118 -12.48 -14.32 -7.40
CA TRP A 118 -13.69 -15.08 -7.10
C TRP A 118 -14.24 -15.72 -8.37
N GLN A 119 -14.40 -17.04 -8.35
CA GLN A 119 -15.02 -17.84 -9.41
C GLN A 119 -16.55 -17.67 -9.39
N LEU A 120 -17.04 -16.42 -9.41
CA LEU A 120 -18.45 -16.08 -9.22
C LEU A 120 -19.36 -16.85 -10.19
N SER A 121 -18.97 -16.95 -11.45
CA SER A 121 -19.76 -17.65 -12.49
C SER A 121 -19.75 -19.17 -12.33
N ASN A 122 -18.81 -19.73 -11.56
CA ASN A 122 -18.60 -21.18 -11.44
C ASN A 122 -19.56 -21.81 -10.42
N SER A 123 -20.86 -21.67 -10.67
CA SER A 123 -21.92 -22.21 -9.82
C SER A 123 -21.86 -23.73 -9.67
N ASP A 124 -21.30 -24.44 -10.66
CA ASP A 124 -21.13 -25.90 -10.62
C ASP A 124 -20.21 -26.33 -9.47
N GLU A 125 -19.25 -25.47 -9.09
CA GLU A 125 -18.32 -25.67 -7.98
C GLU A 125 -18.69 -24.81 -6.74
N SER A 126 -19.93 -24.32 -6.68
CA SER A 126 -20.42 -23.43 -5.62
C SER A 126 -19.70 -22.07 -5.51
N SER A 127 -19.24 -21.54 -6.65
CA SER A 127 -18.62 -20.20 -6.78
C SER A 127 -17.48 -19.94 -5.79
N PRO A 128 -16.39 -20.74 -5.79
CA PRO A 128 -15.34 -20.64 -4.79
C PRO A 128 -14.45 -19.40 -4.99
N PHE A 129 -13.84 -18.92 -3.91
CA PHE A 129 -12.71 -18.00 -4.02
C PHE A 129 -11.44 -18.78 -4.39
N ARG A 130 -10.83 -18.42 -5.52
CA ARG A 130 -9.56 -19.02 -5.93
C ARG A 130 -8.42 -18.54 -5.06
N GLU A 131 -8.33 -17.24 -4.88
CA GLU A 131 -7.23 -16.63 -4.13
C GLU A 131 -7.68 -15.36 -3.43
N THR A 132 -7.16 -15.14 -2.23
CA THR A 132 -7.24 -13.84 -1.54
C THR A 132 -5.88 -13.53 -0.97
N ASN A 133 -5.32 -12.37 -1.29
CA ASN A 133 -4.10 -11.88 -0.67
C ASN A 133 -4.43 -10.82 0.38
N TYR A 134 -3.81 -10.95 1.54
CA TYR A 134 -3.97 -10.14 2.74
C TYR A 134 -2.66 -9.38 2.96
N GLU A 135 -2.69 -8.07 2.77
CA GLU A 135 -1.51 -7.20 2.78
C GLU A 135 -1.63 -6.11 3.87
N PRO A 136 -1.50 -6.47 5.18
CA PRO A 136 -1.43 -5.48 6.25
C PRO A 136 -0.06 -4.80 6.29
N GLN A 137 -0.06 -3.52 6.64
CA GLN A 137 1.15 -2.70 6.78
C GLN A 137 1.12 -1.88 8.06
N LEU A 138 2.31 -1.61 8.60
CA LEU A 138 2.56 -0.65 9.68
C LEU A 138 3.70 0.27 9.26
N PHE A 139 3.50 1.58 9.30
CA PHE A 139 4.42 2.53 8.70
C PHE A 139 4.50 3.86 9.45
N LEU A 140 5.61 4.56 9.24
CA LEU A 140 5.75 5.98 9.53
C LEU A 140 5.63 6.75 8.21
N GLY A 141 4.66 7.65 8.15
CA GLY A 141 4.39 8.51 7.00
C GLY A 141 4.63 9.97 7.34
N PHE A 142 5.11 10.72 6.34
CA PHE A 142 5.35 12.16 6.40
C PHE A 142 4.71 12.82 5.18
N ALA A 143 3.88 13.83 5.42
CA ALA A 143 3.44 14.75 4.38
C ALA A 143 4.52 15.82 4.18
N THR A 144 5.01 15.98 2.96
CA THR A 144 6.15 16.84 2.62
C THR A 144 5.81 17.78 1.46
N ASP A 145 6.62 18.84 1.30
CA ASP A 145 6.48 19.82 0.22
C ASP A 145 7.83 20.06 -0.51
N TYR A 146 8.62 18.99 -0.71
CA TYR A 146 9.91 19.12 -1.38
C TYR A 146 9.73 19.34 -2.88
N ASN A 147 10.09 20.54 -3.33
CA ASN A 147 9.99 20.92 -4.73
C ASN A 147 11.31 20.69 -5.47
N PHE A 148 11.26 19.93 -6.56
CA PHE A 148 12.40 19.70 -7.43
C PHE A 148 11.97 19.57 -8.90
N ALA A 149 12.52 20.44 -9.76
CA ALA A 149 12.28 20.41 -11.21
C ALA A 149 10.78 20.39 -11.62
N GLY A 150 9.94 21.15 -10.89
CA GLY A 150 8.49 21.24 -11.13
C GLY A 150 7.67 20.12 -10.48
N TRP A 151 8.32 19.10 -9.93
CA TRP A 151 7.68 18.07 -9.12
C TRP A 151 7.66 18.47 -7.64
N THR A 152 6.61 18.08 -6.94
CA THR A 152 6.54 18.19 -5.49
C THR A 152 6.43 16.79 -4.90
N LEU A 153 7.41 16.38 -4.09
CA LEU A 153 7.35 15.16 -3.28
C LEU A 153 6.40 15.40 -2.11
N ARG A 154 5.25 14.72 -2.12
CA ARG A 154 4.14 14.90 -1.18
C ARG A 154 4.12 13.87 -0.06
N ASP A 155 4.44 12.62 -0.36
CA ASP A 155 4.48 11.57 0.65
C ASP A 155 5.89 10.96 0.72
N VAL A 156 6.40 10.83 1.94
CA VAL A 156 7.49 9.95 2.30
C VAL A 156 6.99 8.97 3.33
N GLU A 157 6.98 7.68 3.00
CA GLU A 157 6.49 6.64 3.89
C GLU A 157 7.50 5.50 3.95
N MET A 158 7.74 4.99 5.16
CA MET A 158 8.60 3.82 5.38
C MET A 158 7.94 2.89 6.37
N GLY A 159 8.00 1.59 6.12
CA GLY A 159 7.25 0.66 6.94
C GLY A 159 7.61 -0.80 6.74
N TYR A 160 6.87 -1.60 7.50
CA TYR A 160 6.82 -3.04 7.38
C TYR A 160 5.54 -3.45 6.64
N ASN A 161 5.68 -4.42 5.76
CA ASN A 161 4.60 -5.00 4.99
C ASN A 161 4.66 -6.52 5.13
N HIS A 162 3.52 -7.12 5.47
CA HIS A 162 3.29 -8.55 5.36
C HIS A 162 2.32 -8.78 4.23
N ASP A 163 2.57 -9.78 3.39
CA ASP A 163 1.64 -10.17 2.32
C ASP A 163 1.56 -11.70 2.28
N SER A 164 0.37 -12.23 2.50
CA SER A 164 0.11 -13.67 2.47
C SER A 164 -1.26 -13.98 1.91
N ASN A 165 -1.46 -15.23 1.49
CA ASN A 165 -2.74 -15.66 0.97
C ASN A 165 -3.66 -16.37 1.98
N GLY A 166 -3.22 -16.49 3.24
CA GLY A 166 -4.01 -17.13 4.30
C GLY A 166 -4.30 -18.62 4.08
N ARG A 167 -3.63 -19.29 3.12
CA ARG A 167 -3.82 -20.72 2.83
C ARG A 167 -2.89 -21.59 3.68
N SER A 168 -3.30 -22.84 3.87
CA SER A 168 -2.42 -23.91 4.35
C SER A 168 -1.60 -24.50 3.19
N ASP A 169 -0.57 -25.28 3.54
CA ASP A 169 0.17 -26.08 2.57
C ASP A 169 -0.76 -27.04 1.80
N PRO A 170 -0.48 -27.31 0.51
CA PRO A 170 0.69 -26.87 -0.28
C PRO A 170 0.51 -25.51 -0.98
N THR A 171 -0.66 -24.89 -0.85
CA THR A 171 -1.02 -23.64 -1.56
C THR A 171 -0.66 -22.37 -0.80
N SER A 172 -0.05 -22.49 0.38
CA SER A 172 0.41 -21.37 1.20
C SER A 172 1.42 -20.50 0.45
N ARG A 173 1.21 -19.19 0.43
CA ARG A 173 2.14 -18.18 -0.11
C ARG A 173 2.23 -17.02 0.87
N SER A 174 3.44 -16.60 1.22
CA SER A 174 3.68 -15.55 2.21
C SER A 174 5.10 -14.99 2.11
N TRP A 175 5.25 -13.70 2.40
CA TRP A 175 6.54 -13.01 2.50
C TRP A 175 6.41 -11.69 3.29
N ASN A 176 7.55 -11.15 3.71
CA ASN A 176 7.62 -9.90 4.49
C ASN A 176 8.62 -8.94 3.85
N ARG A 177 8.31 -7.64 3.91
CA ARG A 177 9.13 -6.57 3.33
C ARG A 177 9.30 -5.43 4.32
N LEU A 178 10.49 -4.85 4.32
CA LEU A 178 10.68 -3.46 4.70
C LEU A 178 10.66 -2.63 3.42
N TYR A 179 9.98 -1.50 3.42
CA TYR A 179 9.79 -0.71 2.21
C TYR A 179 9.87 0.79 2.48
N THR A 180 10.01 1.53 1.39
CA THR A 180 9.80 2.98 1.34
C THR A 180 8.90 3.29 0.15
N ARG A 181 7.85 4.09 0.37
CA ARG A 181 6.94 4.60 -0.66
C ARG A 181 7.15 6.11 -0.77
N LEU A 182 7.31 6.58 -2.00
CA LEU A 182 7.48 7.99 -2.33
C LEU A 182 6.39 8.38 -3.33
N MET A 183 5.65 9.45 -3.05
CA MET A 183 4.66 10.01 -3.98
C MET A 183 5.06 11.44 -4.32
N ALA A 184 5.21 11.72 -5.62
CA ALA A 184 5.42 13.07 -6.12
C ALA A 184 4.40 13.39 -7.22
N GLU A 185 3.97 14.65 -7.29
CA GLU A 185 3.02 15.14 -8.29
C GLU A 185 3.62 16.29 -9.11
N ASN A 186 3.15 16.45 -10.35
CA ASN A 186 3.44 17.59 -11.21
C ASN A 186 2.26 17.89 -12.16
N GLY A 187 1.37 18.77 -11.71
CA GLY A 187 0.18 19.17 -12.48
C GLY A 187 -0.80 18.01 -12.65
N ASN A 188 -0.79 17.39 -13.83
CA ASN A 188 -1.69 16.27 -14.16
C ASN A 188 -1.03 14.89 -13.98
N TRP A 189 0.24 14.86 -13.56
CA TRP A 189 1.05 13.66 -13.35
C TRP A 189 1.22 13.37 -11.87
#